data_AF-A0A535LNU2-F1
#
_entry.id   AF-A0A535LNU2-F1
#
_cell.length_a   1.000
_cell.length_b   1.000
_cell.length_c   1.000
_cell.angle_alpha   90.00
_cell.angle_beta   90.00
_cell.angle_gamma   90.00
#
_symmetry.space_group_name_H-M   'P 1'
#
loop_
_entity.id
_entity.type
_entity.pdbx_description
1 polymer ?
#
loop_
_entity_poly.entity_id
_entity_poly.type
_entity_poly.pdbx_seq_one_letter_code
_entity_poly.pdbx_strand_id
1 'polypeptide(L)' 'MGIYEIRVKGQLDQHWSDWFNGLTITHQDGCTILRGPLADEAALHGVLIKVRDLALPLLGLCCKEEHDETSCGLSPP' A
#
# COMPACT_ATOMS: atom_id res chain seq x y z
N MET A 1 -13.58 3.20 3.09
CA MET A 1 -12.65 2.48 2.20
C MET A 1 -11.43 2.07 3.01
N GLY A 2 -10.91 0.85 2.82
CA GLY A 2 -9.68 0.41 3.49
C GLY A 2 -8.44 0.82 2.70
N ILE A 3 -7.35 1.13 3.40
CA ILE A 3 -6.03 1.36 2.81
C ILE A 3 -5.27 0.04 2.86
N TYR A 4 -4.73 -0.39 1.73
CA TYR A 4 -3.91 -1.61 1.69
C TYR A 4 -2.43 -1.24 1.74
N GLU A 5 -1.68 -2.07 2.44
CA GLU A 5 -0.22 -2.01 2.52
C GLU A 5 0.34 -3.36 2.07
N ILE A 6 1.08 -3.35 0.96
CA ILE A 6 1.70 -4.55 0.37
C ILE A 6 3.20 -4.38 0.49
N ARG A 7 3.87 -5.34 1.10
CA ARG A 7 5.32 -5.34 1.31
C ARG A 7 5.96 -6.37 0.40
N VAL A 8 6.96 -5.96 -0.36
CA VAL A 8 7.70 -6.84 -1.29
C VAL A 8 9.20 -6.70 -1.07
N LYS A 9 9.93 -7.79 -1.29
CA LYS A 9 11.39 -7.80 -1.16
C LYS A 9 12.02 -7.17 -2.39
N GLY A 10 13.00 -6.29 -2.17
CA GLY A 10 13.64 -5.51 -3.23
C GLY A 10 13.17 -4.06 -3.25
N GLN A 11 13.82 -3.24 -4.06
CA GLN A 11 13.56 -1.81 -4.20
C GLN A 11 12.95 -1.54 -5.58
N LEU A 12 11.69 -1.11 -5.61
CA LEU A 12 11.00 -0.63 -6.80
C LEU A 12 11.10 0.89 -6.84
N ASP A 13 11.63 1.44 -7.91
CA ASP A 13 11.66 2.90 -8.08
C ASP A 13 10.26 3.52 -8.10
N GLN A 14 10.19 4.83 -7.79
CA GLN A 14 8.92 5.57 -7.76
C GLN A 14 8.18 5.60 -9.11
N HIS A 15 8.87 5.38 -10.23
CA HIS A 15 8.23 5.36 -11.56
C HIS A 15 7.21 4.21 -11.71
N TRP A 16 7.29 3.17 -10.88
CA TRP A 16 6.33 2.08 -10.89
C TRP A 16 4.99 2.46 -10.24
N SER A 17 4.88 3.62 -9.59
CA SER A 17 3.65 4.06 -8.91
C SER A 17 2.44 4.07 -9.84
N ASP A 18 2.57 4.64 -11.04
CA ASP A 18 1.51 4.61 -12.06
C ASP A 18 1.14 3.18 -12.47
N TRP A 19 2.14 2.31 -12.63
CA TRP A 19 1.88 0.90 -12.94
C TRP A 19 1.13 0.21 -11.81
N PHE A 20 1.34 0.59 -10.55
CA PHE A 20 0.59 0.09 -9.41
C PHE A 20 -0.68 0.90 -9.12
N ASN A 21 -1.34 1.46 -10.14
CA ASN A 21 -2.60 2.22 -10.00
C ASN A 21 -2.46 3.48 -9.11
N GLY A 22 -1.30 4.11 -9.10
CA GLY A 22 -1.02 5.29 -8.27
C GLY A 22 -0.75 4.97 -6.80
N LEU A 23 -0.46 3.70 -6.45
CA LEU A 23 -0.03 3.37 -5.10
C LEU A 23 1.27 4.10 -4.76
N THR A 24 1.34 4.57 -3.51
CA THR A 24 2.53 5.22 -2.98
C THR A 24 3.60 4.16 -2.75
N ILE A 25 4.76 4.35 -3.35
CA ILE A 25 5.91 3.46 -3.21
C ILE A 25 6.85 4.06 -2.17
N THR A 26 7.10 3.32 -1.10
CA THR A 26 8.04 3.70 -0.03
C THR A 26 9.11 2.63 0.12
N HIS A 27 10.37 3.03 0.27
CA HIS A 27 11.45 2.11 0.59
C HIS A 27 11.67 2.04 2.10
N GLN A 28 11.72 0.84 2.64
CA GLN A 28 11.99 0.63 4.06
C GLN A 28 12.83 -0.64 4.24
N ASP A 29 13.95 -0.53 4.95
CA ASP A 29 14.80 -1.67 5.32
C ASP A 29 15.16 -2.62 4.15
N GLY A 30 15.44 -2.05 2.97
CA GLY A 30 15.77 -2.81 1.75
C GLY A 30 14.58 -3.49 1.07
N CYS A 31 13.36 -3.15 1.47
CA CYS A 31 12.10 -3.63 0.90
C CYS A 31 11.27 -2.46 0.37
N THR A 32 10.27 -2.78 -0.44
CA THR A 32 9.32 -1.80 -0.96
C THR A 32 7.97 -2.02 -0.32
N ILE A 33 7.36 -0.93 0.11
CA ILE A 33 6.00 -0.85 0.64
C ILE A 33 5.15 -0.11 -0.39
N LEU A 34 4.15 -0.79 -0.94
CA LEU A 34 3.11 -0.23 -1.79
C LEU A 34 1.90 0.07 -0.90
N ARG A 35 1.55 1.35 -0.71
CA ARG A 35 0.43 1.75 0.14
C ARG A 35 -0.56 2.63 -0.63
N GLY A 36 -1.85 2.38 -0.42
CA GLY A 36 -2.90 3.27 -0.93
C GLY A 36 -4.29 2.64 -0.92
N PRO A 37 -5.30 3.42 -1.34
CA PRO A 37 -6.67 2.95 -1.41
C PRO A 37 -6.83 1.97 -2.56
N LEU A 38 -7.45 0.82 -2.30
CA LEU A 38 -7.90 -0.10 -3.33
C LEU A 38 -9.41 -0.22 -3.23
N ALA A 39 -10.09 -0.14 -4.37
CA ALA A 39 -11.56 -0.16 -4.43
C ALA A 39 -12.11 -1.53 -4.00
N ASP A 40 -11.48 -2.61 -4.47
CA ASP A 40 -11.97 -3.98 -4.30
C ASP A 40 -10.82 -5.00 -4.33
N GLU A 41 -11.14 -6.25 -4.00
CA GLU A 41 -10.22 -7.39 -4.06
C GLU A 41 -9.62 -7.61 -5.46
N ALA A 42 -10.35 -7.27 -6.53
CA ALA A 42 -9.84 -7.34 -7.90
C ALA A 42 -8.66 -6.38 -8.14
N ALA A 43 -8.70 -5.18 -7.55
CA ALA A 43 -7.61 -4.22 -7.65
C ALA A 43 -6.38 -4.71 -6.86
N LEU A 44 -6.61 -5.32 -5.69
CA LEU A 44 -5.56 -5.97 -4.92
C LEU A 44 -4.91 -7.13 -5.68
N HIS A 45 -5.70 -8.02 -6.26
CA HIS A 45 -5.21 -9.12 -7.08
C HIS A 45 -4.41 -8.61 -8.29
N GLY A 46 -4.85 -7.51 -8.92
CA GLY A 46 -4.11 -6.86 -10.00
C GLY A 46 -2.70 -6.42 -9.56
N VAL A 47 -2.57 -5.86 -8.37
CA VAL A 47 -1.27 -5.48 -7.80
C VAL A 47 -0.40 -6.71 -7.51
N LEU A 48 -0.97 -7.76 -6.92
CA LEU A 48 -0.24 -9.01 -6.63
C LEU A 48 0.25 -9.71 -7.91
N ILE A 49 -0.52 -9.65 -8.99
CA ILE A 49 -0.10 -10.17 -10.30
C ILE A 49 1.12 -9.39 -10.83
N LYS A 50 1.13 -8.07 -10.70
CA LYS A 50 2.29 -7.22 -11.11
C LYS A 50 3.54 -7.54 -10.28
N VAL A 51 3.39 -7.74 -8.97
CA VAL A 51 4.49 -8.19 -8.09
C VAL A 51 5.05 -9.54 -8.55
N ARG A 52 4.17 -10.49 -8.92
CA ARG A 52 4.58 -11.79 -9.47
C ARG A 52 5.31 -11.66 -10.81
N ASP A 53 4.86 -10.77 -11.69
CA ASP A 53 5.48 -10.53 -12.99
C ASP A 53 6.93 -10.02 -12.86
N LEU A 54 7.18 -9.18 -11.85
CA LEU A 54 8.52 -8.70 -11.47
C LEU A 54 9.38 -9.75 -10.75
N ALA A 55 8.86 -10.95 -10.53
CA ALA A 55 9.49 -12.00 -9.73
C ALA A 55 9.91 -11.55 -8.32
N LEU A 56 9.18 -10.57 -7.74
CA LEU A 56 9.49 -10.06 -6.41
C LEU A 56 8.78 -10.92 -5.33
N PRO A 57 9.52 -11.36 -4.29
CA PRO A 57 8.91 -12.05 -3.16
C PRO A 57 7.95 -11.15 -2.38
N LEU A 58 6.70 -11.58 -2.22
CA LEU A 58 5.73 -10.95 -1.33
C LEU A 58 6.12 -11.21 0.12
N LEU A 59 6.35 -10.16 0.90
CA LEU A 59 6.71 -10.23 2.31
C LEU A 59 5.52 -10.11 3.23
N GLY A 60 4.48 -9.38 2.83
CA GLY A 60 3.28 -9.22 3.66
C GLY A 60 2.20 -8.37 3.01
N LEU A 61 0.98 -8.54 3.51
CA LEU A 61 -0.22 -7.78 3.14
C LEU A 61 -0.92 -7.35 4.43
N CYS A 62 -1.31 -6.08 4.53
CA CYS A 62 -2.10 -5.58 5.65
C CYS A 62 -3.20 -4.63 5.15
N CYS A 63 -4.42 -4.85 5.62
CA CYS A 63 -5.51 -3.90 5.49
C CYS A 63 -5.45 -2.95 6.68
N LYS A 64 -5.26 -1.66 6.41
CA LYS A 64 -5.40 -0.59 7.40
C LYS A 64 -6.76 0.04 7.23
N GLU A 65 -7.59 -0.10 8.25
CA GLU A 65 -8.80 0.67 8.39
C GLU A 65 -8.38 2.10 8.73
N GLU A 66 -8.58 3.04 7.80
CA GLU A 66 -8.48 4.46 8.11
C GLU A 66 -9.74 4.84 8.88
N HIS A 67 -9.73 4.55 10.18
CA HIS A 67 -10.69 5.14 11.09
C HIS A 67 -10.24 6.59 11.26
N ASP A 68 -10.89 7.47 10.52
CA ASP A 68 -10.84 8.92 10.71
C ASP A 68 -11.36 9.21 12.13
N GLU A 69 -10.47 9.19 13.12
CA GLU A 69 -10.72 9.84 14.39
C GLU A 69 -10.56 11.34 14.12
N THR A 70 -11.56 11.94 13.49
CA THR A 70 -11.80 13.38 13.62
C THR A 70 -11.92 13.64 15.11
N SER A 71 -10.81 14.05 15.72
CA SER A 71 -10.74 14.67 17.03
C SER A 71 -11.57 15.95 16.95
N CYS A 72 -12.87 15.82 17.19
CA CYS A 72 -13.76 16.93 17.41
C CYS A 72 -13.44 17.47 18.81
N GLY A 73 -12.89 18.68 18.84
CA GLY A 73 -12.21 19.25 19.99
C GLY A 73 -13.02 19.26 21.28
N LEU A 74 -12.29 19.06 22.39
CA LEU A 74 -12.71 19.53 23.70
C LEU A 74 -11.50 20.15 24.39
N SER A 75 -11.43 21.48 24.35
CA SER A 75 -10.52 22.27 25.18
C SER A 75 -10.95 22.13 26.65
N PRO A 76 -10.07 21.75 27.59
CA PRO A 76 -10.40 21.83 29.01
C PRO A 76 -10.38 23.29 29.49
N PRO A 77 -11.18 23.63 30.53
CA PRO A 77 -11.29 24.98 31.08
C PRO A 77 -10.03 25.46 31.80
#